data_AF-A0A3L7RSZ5-F1
#
_entry.id   AF-A0A3L7RSZ5-F1
#
_cell.length_a   1.000
_cell.length_b   1.000
_cell.length_c   1.000
_cell.angle_alpha   90.00
_cell.angle_beta   90.00
_cell.angle_gamma   90.00
#
_symmetry.space_group_name_H-M   'P 1'
#
loop_
_entity.id
_entity.type
_entity.pdbx_description
1 polymer ?
#
loop_
_entity_poly.entity_id
_entity_poly.type
_entity_poly.pdbx_seq_one_letter_code
_entity_poly.pdbx_strand_id
1 'polypeptide(L)'
;MGLFVKIDGIEGEATDSAHAKWILADSASLPVFRSIPGGAVDQQRTKGETSLGDITFTRQLDKSSPKLMEACALGKFNKEVLVEFTTTLGGKTETYL
;
A
#
# COMPACT_ATOMS: atom_id res chain seq x y z
N MET A 1 -4.17 -15.96 -1.82
CA MET A 1 -3.50 -14.69 -2.11
C MET A 1 -4.05 -13.67 -1.13
N GLY A 2 -3.21 -12.97 -0.39
CA GLY A 2 -3.63 -12.03 0.65
C GLY A 2 -2.79 -10.77 0.61
N LEU A 3 -3.42 -9.62 0.82
CA LEU A 3 -2.74 -8.34 0.93
C LEU A 3 -2.84 -7.87 2.38
N PHE A 4 -1.69 -7.78 3.03
CA PHE A 4 -1.57 -7.42 4.42
C PHE A 4 -0.89 -6.07 4.55
N VAL A 5 -1.45 -5.20 5.39
CA VAL A 5 -0.91 -3.87 5.66
C VAL A 5 -0.66 -3.72 7.15
N LYS A 6 0.55 -3.33 7.53
CA LYS A 6 0.92 -3.03 8.92
C LYS A 6 1.25 -1.56 9.08
N ILE A 7 0.65 -0.95 10.08
CA ILE A 7 0.87 0.44 10.46
C ILE A 7 1.05 0.47 11.97
N ASP A 8 2.10 1.13 12.45
CA ASP A 8 2.40 1.14 13.88
C ASP A 8 1.28 1.79 14.71
N GLY A 9 0.84 1.08 15.75
CA GLY A 9 -0.28 1.48 16.60
C GLY A 9 -1.68 1.33 15.98
N ILE A 10 -1.83 0.72 14.81
CA ILE A 10 -3.13 0.41 14.19
C ILE A 10 -3.22 -1.09 13.91
N GLU A 11 -4.01 -1.78 14.74
CA GLU A 11 -4.26 -3.22 14.58
C GLU A 11 -5.48 -3.47 13.67
N GLY A 12 -5.34 -4.40 12.73
CA GLY A 12 -6.44 -4.97 11.95
C GLY A 12 -6.88 -6.33 12.49
N GLU A 13 -7.55 -7.12 11.63
CA GLU A 13 -8.19 -8.38 11.99
C GLU A 13 -7.58 -9.63 11.32
N ALA A 14 -6.42 -9.50 10.67
CA ALA A 14 -5.74 -10.65 10.07
C ALA A 14 -5.43 -11.75 11.10
N THR A 15 -5.79 -12.98 10.77
CA THR A 15 -5.57 -14.19 11.58
C THR A 15 -4.46 -15.10 11.01
N ASP A 16 -3.86 -14.71 9.88
CA ASP A 16 -2.74 -15.43 9.28
C ASP A 16 -1.55 -15.44 10.26
N SER A 17 -0.88 -16.60 10.36
CA SER A 17 0.19 -16.81 11.35
C SER A 17 1.39 -15.86 11.17
N ALA A 18 1.70 -15.44 9.94
CA ALA A 18 2.80 -14.53 9.65
C ALA A 18 2.37 -13.04 9.74
N HIS A 19 1.06 -12.76 9.64
CA HIS A 19 0.50 -11.41 9.57
C HIS A 19 -0.54 -11.14 10.66
N ALA A 20 -0.38 -11.75 11.84
CA ALA A 20 -1.37 -11.64 12.90
C ALA A 20 -1.61 -10.18 13.29
N LYS A 21 -2.89 -9.77 13.33
CA LYS A 21 -3.38 -8.40 13.61
C LYS A 21 -2.98 -7.33 12.59
N TRP A 22 -2.53 -7.73 11.40
CA TRP A 22 -2.38 -6.79 10.29
C TRP A 22 -3.76 -6.45 9.72
N ILE A 23 -3.81 -5.38 8.93
CA ILE A 23 -4.99 -4.98 8.18
C ILE A 23 -5.05 -5.85 6.92
N LEU A 24 -6.21 -6.47 6.68
CA LEU A 24 -6.50 -7.16 5.43
C LEU A 24 -7.02 -6.13 4.42
N ALA A 25 -6.40 -6.06 3.25
CA ALA A 25 -6.90 -5.28 2.13
C ALA A 25 -7.28 -6.18 0.94
N ASP A 26 -8.23 -5.70 0.15
CA ASP A 26 -8.76 -6.38 -1.03
C ASP A 26 -7.93 -6.04 -2.28
N SER A 27 -7.43 -4.80 -2.35
CA SER A 27 -6.63 -4.31 -3.48
C SER A 27 -5.73 -3.14 -3.09
N ALA A 28 -4.70 -2.91 -3.91
CA ALA A 28 -3.81 -1.76 -3.81
C ALA A 28 -3.57 -1.14 -5.19
N SER A 29 -3.31 0.17 -5.21
CA SER A 29 -2.83 0.88 -6.41
C SER A 29 -1.73 1.87 -6.02
N LEU A 30 -0.69 1.97 -6.84
CA LEU A 30 0.40 2.94 -6.71
C LEU A 30 0.68 3.53 -8.10
N PRO A 31 0.04 4.67 -8.45
CA PRO A 31 0.24 5.26 -9.75
C PRO A 31 1.58 6.02 -9.80
N VAL A 32 2.34 5.80 -10.87
CA VAL A 32 3.58 6.50 -11.18
C VAL A 32 3.44 7.17 -12.53
N PHE A 33 3.59 8.49 -12.57
CA PHE A 33 3.44 9.27 -13.79
C PHE A 33 4.77 9.88 -14.19
N ARG A 34 5.07 9.83 -15.49
CA ARG A 34 6.19 10.58 -16.09
C ARG A 34 5.64 11.62 -17.05
N SER A 35 5.93 12.88 -16.80
CA SER A 35 5.58 13.98 -17.70
C SER A 35 6.67 14.18 -18.73
N ILE A 36 6.32 14.03 -20.02
CA ILE A 36 7.20 14.34 -21.15
C ILE A 36 6.54 15.45 -21.96
N PRO A 37 7.21 16.59 -22.20
CA PRO A 37 6.64 17.69 -22.98
C PRO A 37 6.20 17.26 -24.38
N GLY A 38 5.08 17.79 -24.85
CA GLY A 38 4.60 17.55 -26.21
C GLY A 38 5.60 18.05 -27.25
N GLY A 39 5.91 17.23 -28.26
CA GLY A 39 6.90 17.54 -29.29
C GLY A 39 8.37 17.32 -28.89
N ALA A 40 8.64 16.74 -27.71
CA ALA A 40 10.00 16.43 -27.28
C ALA A 40 10.71 15.44 -28.23
N VAL A 41 11.92 15.80 -28.65
CA VAL A 41 12.81 14.98 -29.50
C VAL A 41 14.16 14.75 -28.82
N ASP A 42 14.86 13.69 -29.24
CA ASP A 42 16.20 13.33 -28.74
C ASP A 42 16.33 13.40 -27.20
N GLN A 43 17.29 14.18 -26.70
CA GLN A 43 17.58 14.34 -25.27
C GLN A 43 16.45 14.99 -24.47
N GLN A 44 15.46 15.62 -25.12
CA GLN A 44 14.32 16.19 -24.42
C GLN A 44 13.36 15.10 -23.92
N ARG A 45 13.33 13.92 -24.57
CA ARG A 45 12.49 12.79 -24.14
C ARG A 45 12.97 12.11 -22.87
N THR A 46 14.25 12.25 -22.53
CA THR A 46 14.85 11.62 -21.34
C THR A 46 14.83 12.52 -20.11
N LYS A 47 14.53 13.82 -20.25
CA LYS A 47 14.53 14.84 -19.18
C LYS A 47 13.15 15.06 -18.51
N GLY A 48 12.22 14.11 -18.64
CA GLY A 48 10.88 14.24 -18.05
C GLY A 48 10.91 14.21 -16.51
N GLU A 49 9.92 14.85 -15.89
CA GLU A 49 9.72 14.80 -14.44
C GLU A 49 8.85 13.58 -14.06
N THR A 50 9.16 12.93 -12.95
CA THR A 50 8.37 11.81 -12.43
C THR A 50 7.61 12.27 -11.19
N SER A 51 6.30 12.01 -11.17
CA SER A 51 5.46 12.19 -10.00
C SER A 51 4.98 10.84 -9.50
N LEU A 52 5.06 10.66 -8.19
CA LEU A 52 4.54 9.49 -7.49
C LEU A 52 3.18 9.90 -6.91
N GLY A 53 2.12 9.21 -7.30
CA GLY A 53 0.82 9.39 -6.65
C GLY A 53 0.74 8.59 -5.35
N ASP A 54 -0.34 8.80 -4.61
CA ASP A 54 -0.57 8.12 -3.34
C ASP A 54 -0.79 6.63 -3.52
N ILE A 55 -0.33 5.84 -2.55
CA ILE A 55 -0.71 4.42 -2.47
C ILE A 55 -2.13 4.35 -1.91
N THR A 56 -3.04 3.74 -2.66
CA THR A 56 -4.44 3.58 -2.27
C THR A 56 -4.76 2.12 -1.99
N PHE A 57 -5.42 1.83 -0.88
CA PHE A 57 -5.91 0.49 -0.56
C PHE A 57 -7.43 0.46 -0.52
N THR A 58 -8.03 -0.61 -1.05
CA THR A 58 -9.44 -0.94 -0.79
C THR A 58 -9.49 -2.05 0.25
N ARG A 59 -10.37 -1.92 1.24
CA ARG A 59 -10.54 -2.94 2.28
C ARG A 59 -11.96 -2.88 2.85
N GLN A 60 -12.39 -3.98 3.47
CA GLN A 60 -13.58 -3.99 4.32
C GLN A 60 -13.33 -3.22 5.62
N LEU A 61 -14.41 -2.70 6.21
CA LEU A 61 -14.36 -2.08 7.53
C LEU A 61 -14.07 -3.16 8.59
N ASP A 62 -13.09 -2.86 9.44
CA ASP A 62 -12.62 -3.72 10.53
C ASP A 62 -12.21 -2.86 11.75
N LYS A 63 -11.66 -3.49 12.79
CA LYS A 63 -11.07 -2.85 13.98
C LYS A 63 -10.12 -1.69 13.70
N SER A 64 -9.40 -1.69 12.56
CA SER A 64 -8.46 -0.62 12.21
C SER A 64 -9.14 0.67 11.77
N SER A 65 -10.41 0.62 11.36
CA SER A 65 -11.12 1.74 10.71
C SER A 65 -11.22 3.00 11.56
N PRO A 66 -11.67 2.95 12.83
CA PRO A 66 -11.73 4.16 13.65
C PRO A 66 -10.35 4.78 13.87
N LYS A 67 -9.30 3.95 13.99
CA LYS A 67 -7.92 4.40 14.19
C LYS A 67 -7.32 5.03 12.94
N LEU A 68 -7.62 4.50 11.76
CA LEU A 68 -7.23 5.12 10.49
C LEU A 68 -7.92 6.47 10.29
N MET A 69 -9.22 6.56 10.59
CA MET A 69 -9.97 7.80 10.51
C MET A 69 -9.47 8.85 11.52
N GLU A 70 -9.19 8.43 12.76
CA GLU A 70 -8.57 9.27 13.79
C GLU A 70 -7.19 9.78 13.33
N ALA A 71 -6.33 8.91 12.82
CA ALA A 71 -5.02 9.28 12.31
C ALA A 71 -5.11 10.30 11.16
N CYS A 72 -6.07 10.12 10.25
CA CYS A 72 -6.34 11.07 9.17
C CYS A 72 -6.81 12.43 9.71
N ALA A 73 -7.80 12.44 10.60
CA ALA A 73 -8.35 13.67 11.18
C ALA A 73 -7.33 14.48 11.99
N LEU A 74 -6.39 13.79 12.65
CA LEU A 74 -5.32 14.42 13.44
C LEU A 74 -4.07 14.78 12.60
N GLY A 75 -4.00 14.38 11.34
CA GLY A 75 -2.78 14.50 10.53
C GLY A 75 -1.60 13.72 11.14
N LYS A 76 -1.87 12.58 11.78
CA LYS A 76 -0.84 11.77 12.44
C LYS A 76 0.13 11.21 11.40
N PHE A 77 1.41 11.55 11.54
CA PHE A 77 2.47 10.97 10.74
C PHE A 77 2.81 9.55 11.22
N ASN A 78 2.58 8.55 10.37
CA ASN A 78 2.99 7.17 10.61
C ASN A 78 4.35 6.95 9.93
N LYS A 79 5.38 6.62 10.72
CA LYS A 79 6.78 6.54 10.24
C LYS A 79 7.01 5.45 9.20
N GLU A 80 6.29 4.34 9.32
CA GLU A 80 6.46 3.16 8.48
C GLU A 80 5.08 2.54 8.22
N VAL A 81 4.88 2.11 6.97
CA VAL A 81 3.76 1.29 6.53
C VAL A 81 4.35 0.14 5.74
N LEU A 82 4.19 -1.09 6.24
CA LEU A 82 4.62 -2.31 5.55
C LEU A 82 3.42 -2.91 4.81
N VAL A 83 3.65 -3.29 3.57
CA VAL A 83 2.63 -3.85 2.67
C VAL A 83 3.20 -5.13 2.11
N GLU A 84 2.49 -6.24 2.31
CA GLU A 84 2.91 -7.55 1.83
C GLU A 84 1.80 -8.19 1.01
N PHE A 85 2.14 -8.56 -0.22
CA PHE A 85 1.34 -9.40 -1.08
C PHE A 85 1.84 -10.82 -0.98
N THR A 86 0.91 -11.70 -0.61
CA THR A 86 1.22 -13.10 -0.36
C THR A 86 0.49 -13.98 -1.34
N THR A 87 1.12 -15.10 -1.69
CA THR A 87 0.50 -16.19 -2.43
C THR A 87 0.62 -17.49 -1.64
N THR A 88 -0.12 -18.50 -2.06
CA THR A 88 -0.04 -19.84 -1.46
C THR A 88 0.80 -20.72 -2.38
N LEU A 89 1.98 -21.13 -1.94
CA LEU A 89 2.88 -22.02 -2.65
C LEU A 89 3.06 -23.30 -1.82
N GLY A 90 2.71 -24.46 -2.38
CA GLY A 90 2.91 -25.75 -1.71
C GLY A 90 2.24 -25.89 -0.33
N GLY A 91 1.11 -25.20 -0.11
CA GLY A 91 0.39 -25.20 1.17
C GLY A 91 0.94 -24.24 2.24
N LYS A 92 1.92 -23.40 1.89
CA LYS A 92 2.45 -22.34 2.74
C LYS A 92 2.12 -20.97 2.15
N THR A 93 1.91 -19.98 3.02
CA THR A 93 1.79 -18.58 2.62
C THR A 93 3.21 -18.00 2.45
N GLU A 94 3.51 -17.47 1.27
CA GLU A 94 4.78 -16.81 0.95
C GLU A 94 4.54 -15.41 0.40
N THR A 95 5.34 -14.44 0.87
CA THR A 95 5.33 -13.04 0.40
C THR A 95 6.11 -12.94 -0.91
N TYR A 96 5.49 -12.39 -1.95
CA TYR A 96 6.11 -12.22 -3.27
C TYR A 96 6.33 -10.75 -3.66
N LEU A 97 5.66 -9.81 -2.99
CA LEU A 97 5.82 -8.37 -3.14
C LEU A 97 5.62 -7.68 -1.79
#